data_AF-A0A4U8W7X5-F1
#
_entry.id   AF-A0A4U8W7X5-F1
#
_cell.length_a   1.000
_cell.length_b   1.000
_cell.length_c   1.000
_cell.angle_alpha   90.00
_cell.angle_beta   90.00
_cell.angle_gamma   90.00
#
_symmetry.space_group_name_H-M   'P 1'
#
loop_
_entity.id
_entity.type
_entity.pdbx_description
1 polymer ?
#
loop_
_entity_poly.entity_id
_entity_poly.type
_entity_poly.pdbx_seq_one_letter_code
_entity_poly.pdbx_strand_id
1 'polypeptide(L)'
;MSSTEGMRLVLAHGAETEFALGLDTRLTLLATGLIFLSALVLGTWKYHGIRTSPDGAAHIYVDIAHRAALMYAFAGLVLAVFTELSAWPTAVNLAADAVVLAFFAGAIATYAWHGYRRDTTNQFHGDIDLSMRLSMLALIAGEIGGFLVLFTGFLAGQF
;
A
#
# COMPACT_ATOMS: atom_id res chain seq x y z
N MET A 1 21.99 43.29 31.40
CA MET A 1 21.22 42.30 30.60
C MET A 1 21.73 40.92 30.99
N SER A 2 20.91 40.17 31.71
CA SER A 2 21.35 39.00 32.49
C SER A 2 21.55 37.77 31.59
N SER A 3 22.69 37.09 31.77
CA SER A 3 23.10 35.85 31.09
C SER A 3 22.03 34.74 31.08
N THR A 4 21.06 34.80 31.99
CA THR A 4 19.92 33.88 32.09
C THR A 4 18.86 34.06 30.99
N GLU A 5 18.66 35.27 30.45
CA GLU A 5 17.73 35.50 29.32
C GLU A 5 18.33 35.03 28.00
N GLY A 6 19.64 35.23 27.80
CA GLY A 6 20.35 34.71 26.63
C GLY A 6 20.34 33.19 26.57
N MET A 7 20.48 32.52 27.72
CA MET A 7 20.41 31.05 27.79
C MET A 7 18.98 30.52 27.59
N ARG A 8 17.94 31.25 28.02
CA ARG A 8 16.53 30.89 27.71
C ARG A 8 16.19 31.10 26.24
N LEU A 9 16.77 32.09 25.57
CA LEU A 9 16.56 32.32 24.13
C LEU A 9 17.26 31.24 23.28
N VAL A 10 18.45 30.80 23.69
CA VAL A 10 19.20 29.70 23.03
C VAL A 10 18.51 28.35 23.25
N LEU A 11 17.98 28.09 24.45
CA LEU A 11 17.26 26.85 24.76
C LEU A 11 15.86 26.79 24.13
N ALA A 12 15.25 27.93 23.77
CA ALA A 12 14.01 27.98 22.99
C ALA A 12 14.23 27.87 21.47
N HIS A 13 15.47 28.06 20.99
CA HIS A 13 15.86 27.93 19.58
C HIS A 13 16.54 26.60 19.24
N GLY A 14 16.72 25.72 20.24
CA GLY A 14 16.76 24.28 20.00
C GLY A 14 15.37 23.79 19.62
N ALA A 15 14.83 24.33 18.51
CA ALA A 15 13.67 23.81 17.86
C ALA A 15 13.99 22.34 17.60
N GLU A 16 13.26 21.45 18.27
CA GLU A 16 13.19 20.08 17.81
C GLU A 16 12.83 20.18 16.33
N THR A 17 13.77 19.81 15.46
CA THR A 17 13.50 19.74 14.03
C THR A 17 12.46 18.65 13.92
N GLU A 18 11.19 19.05 13.95
CA GLU A 18 10.05 18.15 13.89
C GLU A 18 10.26 17.34 12.61
N PHE A 19 10.55 16.05 12.77
CA PHE A 19 10.77 15.17 11.64
C PHE A 19 9.44 15.07 10.89
N ALA A 20 9.29 15.91 9.88
CA ALA A 20 8.07 16.05 9.10
C ALA A 20 8.24 15.29 7.79
N LEU A 21 7.49 14.21 7.65
CA LEU A 21 7.47 13.37 6.45
C LEU A 21 7.05 14.16 5.21
N GLY A 22 7.59 13.75 4.05
CA GLY A 22 7.16 14.21 2.73
C GLY A 22 5.64 14.12 2.54
N LEU A 23 5.07 14.99 1.70
CA LEU A 23 3.63 14.92 1.39
C LEU A 23 3.28 13.59 0.70
N ASP A 24 4.11 13.17 -0.24
CA ASP A 24 4.07 11.87 -0.90
C ASP A 24 4.10 10.74 0.12
N THR A 25 5.09 10.71 1.01
CA THR A 25 5.18 9.69 2.07
C THR A 25 3.94 9.65 2.95
N ARG A 26 3.43 10.80 3.40
CA ARG A 26 2.21 10.87 4.23
C ARG A 26 0.99 10.31 3.53
N LEU A 27 0.82 10.60 2.24
CA LEU A 27 -0.30 10.08 1.45
C LEU A 27 -0.14 8.57 1.17
N THR A 28 1.08 8.11 0.91
CA THR A 28 1.39 6.68 0.73
C THR A 28 1.13 5.91 2.02
N LEU A 29 1.51 6.46 3.18
CA LEU A 29 1.18 5.89 4.50
C LEU A 29 -0.32 5.90 4.78
N LEU A 30 -1.04 6.97 4.41
CA LEU A 30 -2.50 7.04 4.56
C LEU A 30 -3.17 5.91 3.76
N ALA A 31 -2.84 5.77 2.48
CA ALA A 31 -3.38 4.72 1.63
C ALA A 31 -3.00 3.32 2.14
N THR A 32 -1.75 3.15 2.58
CA THR A 32 -1.27 1.91 3.21
C THR A 32 -2.05 1.55 4.47
N GLY A 33 -2.33 2.53 5.33
CA GLY A 33 -3.15 2.36 6.52
C GLY A 33 -4.59 1.97 6.20
N LEU A 34 -5.16 2.53 5.14
CA LEU A 34 -6.50 2.14 4.65
C LEU A 34 -6.51 0.70 4.12
N ILE A 35 -5.49 0.29 3.38
CA ILE A 35 -5.33 -1.11 2.94
C ILE A 35 -5.20 -2.04 4.16
N PHE A 36 -4.40 -1.67 5.16
CA PHE A 36 -4.27 -2.45 6.40
C PHE A 36 -5.60 -2.57 7.15
N LEU A 37 -6.34 -1.46 7.29
CA LEU A 37 -7.66 -1.47 7.89
C LEU A 37 -8.62 -2.38 7.13
N SER A 38 -8.58 -2.35 5.79
CA SER A 38 -9.35 -3.28 4.96
C SER A 38 -8.99 -4.73 5.23
N ALA A 39 -7.71 -5.04 5.48
CA ALA A 39 -7.26 -6.38 5.84
C ALA A 39 -7.89 -6.82 7.16
N LEU A 40 -7.96 -5.96 8.19
CA LEU A 40 -8.61 -6.31 9.46
C LEU A 40 -10.10 -6.63 9.27
N VAL A 41 -10.81 -5.83 8.47
CA VAL A 41 -12.23 -6.07 8.15
C VAL A 41 -12.39 -7.39 7.38
N LEU A 42 -11.61 -7.62 6.33
CA LEU A 42 -11.62 -8.88 5.57
C LEU A 42 -11.27 -10.09 6.45
N GLY A 43 -10.43 -9.91 7.46
CA GLY A 43 -10.10 -10.92 8.46
C GLY A 43 -11.32 -11.34 9.28
N THR A 44 -12.18 -10.39 9.69
CA THR A 44 -13.44 -10.71 10.38
C THR A 44 -14.39 -11.50 9.47
N TRP A 45 -14.48 -11.14 8.19
CA TRP A 45 -15.29 -11.87 7.21
C TRP A 45 -14.75 -13.29 6.95
N LYS A 46 -13.43 -13.44 6.80
CA LYS A 46 -12.77 -14.74 6.71
C LYS A 46 -13.06 -15.60 7.94
N TYR A 47 -12.93 -15.03 9.14
CA TYR A 47 -13.23 -15.73 10.39
C TYR A 47 -14.68 -16.22 10.44
N HIS A 48 -15.63 -15.35 10.09
CA HIS A 48 -17.04 -15.73 10.01
C HIS A 48 -17.23 -16.90 9.05
N GLY A 49 -16.66 -16.83 7.84
CA GLY A 49 -16.74 -17.89 6.84
C GLY A 49 -16.18 -19.23 7.32
N ILE A 50 -15.07 -19.23 8.06
CA ILE A 50 -14.49 -20.43 8.69
C ILE A 50 -15.42 -21.02 9.75
N ARG A 51 -16.06 -20.17 10.56
CA ARG A 51 -16.92 -20.60 11.67
C ARG A 51 -18.27 -21.17 11.21
N THR A 52 -18.77 -20.74 10.07
CA THR A 52 -20.11 -21.11 9.59
C THR A 52 -20.10 -22.15 8.48
N SER A 53 -18.94 -22.45 7.88
CA SER A 53 -18.86 -23.45 6.81
C SER A 53 -18.66 -24.87 7.37
N PRO A 54 -19.24 -25.90 6.72
CA PRO A 54 -19.01 -27.30 7.11
C PRO A 54 -17.54 -27.72 7.02
N ASP A 55 -16.80 -27.16 6.07
CA ASP A 55 -15.41 -27.51 5.78
C ASP A 55 -14.40 -26.77 6.68
N GLY A 56 -14.85 -25.88 7.57
CA GLY A 56 -13.97 -25.08 8.43
C GLY A 56 -13.09 -24.10 7.65
N ALA A 57 -13.52 -23.70 6.45
CA ALA A 57 -12.77 -22.82 5.57
C ALA A 57 -13.66 -21.68 5.01
N ALA A 58 -13.09 -20.49 4.87
CA ALA A 58 -13.72 -19.42 4.12
C ALA A 58 -13.66 -19.72 2.61
N HIS A 59 -14.49 -19.03 1.82
CA HIS A 59 -14.35 -19.10 0.36
C HIS A 59 -12.94 -18.68 -0.06
N ILE A 60 -12.37 -19.34 -1.07
CA ILE A 60 -10.97 -19.13 -1.47
C ILE A 60 -10.65 -17.66 -1.75
N TYR A 61 -11.57 -16.93 -2.39
CA TYR A 61 -11.37 -15.50 -2.67
C TYR A 61 -11.53 -14.58 -1.45
N VAL A 62 -12.26 -14.98 -0.41
CA VAL A 62 -12.28 -14.26 0.88
C VAL A 62 -10.92 -14.43 1.58
N ASP A 63 -10.36 -15.65 1.53
CA ASP A 63 -9.01 -15.91 2.06
C ASP A 63 -7.92 -15.15 1.30
N ILE A 64 -7.95 -15.19 -0.03
CA ILE A 64 -7.03 -14.45 -0.90
C ILE A 64 -7.15 -12.95 -0.64
N ALA A 65 -8.36 -12.39 -0.61
CA ALA A 65 -8.55 -10.95 -0.35
C ALA A 65 -7.92 -10.52 0.97
N HIS A 66 -8.19 -11.25 2.05
CA HIS A 66 -7.61 -10.96 3.37
C HIS A 66 -6.08 -11.03 3.36
N ARG A 67 -5.51 -12.12 2.85
CA ARG A 67 -4.06 -12.32 2.81
C ARG A 67 -3.36 -11.29 1.92
N ALA A 68 -3.93 -11.00 0.75
CA ALA A 68 -3.41 -10.00 -0.16
C ALA A 68 -3.43 -8.61 0.49
N ALA A 69 -4.54 -8.20 1.09
CA ALA A 69 -4.63 -6.91 1.78
C ALA A 69 -3.58 -6.76 2.88
N LEU A 70 -3.34 -7.82 3.67
CA LEU A 70 -2.29 -7.80 4.69
C LEU A 70 -0.90 -7.60 4.05
N MET A 71 -0.54 -8.41 3.04
CA MET A 71 0.77 -8.32 2.37
C MET A 71 0.96 -7.00 1.63
N TYR A 72 -0.08 -6.49 0.98
CA TYR A 72 -0.04 -5.23 0.25
C TYR A 72 0.07 -4.02 1.17
N ALA A 73 -0.47 -4.08 2.39
CA ALA A 73 -0.18 -3.06 3.40
C ALA A 73 1.31 -3.04 3.78
N PHE A 74 1.92 -4.20 4.02
CA PHE A 74 3.36 -4.25 4.30
C PHE A 74 4.20 -3.80 3.10
N ALA A 75 3.81 -4.17 1.89
CA ALA A 75 4.45 -3.65 0.67
C ALA A 75 4.28 -2.14 0.56
N GLY A 76 3.11 -1.57 0.89
CA GLY A 76 2.87 -0.14 0.93
C GLY A 76 3.78 0.60 1.92
N LEU A 77 4.10 -0.01 3.07
CA LEU A 77 5.11 0.54 3.98
C LEU A 77 6.51 0.54 3.36
N VAL A 78 6.87 -0.52 2.61
CA VAL A 78 8.13 -0.55 1.86
C VAL A 78 8.17 0.57 0.83
N LEU A 79 7.08 0.80 0.07
CA LEU A 79 7.00 1.92 -0.87
C LEU A 79 7.21 3.27 -0.16
N ALA A 80 6.53 3.50 0.96
CA ALA A 80 6.66 4.73 1.73
C ALA A 80 8.12 5.00 2.19
N VAL A 81 8.87 3.95 2.55
CA VAL A 81 10.30 4.09 2.89
C VAL A 81 11.12 4.50 1.68
N PHE A 82 10.92 3.87 0.52
CA PHE A 82 11.62 4.25 -0.71
C PHE A 82 11.27 5.67 -1.16
N THR A 83 9.99 6.07 -1.03
CA THR A 83 9.50 7.41 -1.33
C THR A 83 10.13 8.47 -0.43
N GLU A 84 10.15 8.26 0.89
CA GLU A 84 10.73 9.23 1.83
C GLU A 84 12.23 9.43 1.61
N LEU A 85 12.93 8.38 1.16
CA LEU A 85 14.36 8.40 0.91
C LEU A 85 14.72 8.70 -0.56
N SER A 86 13.73 9.03 -1.40
CA SER A 86 13.92 9.28 -2.82
C SER A 86 14.40 10.71 -3.09
N ALA A 87 15.33 10.89 -4.02
CA ALA A 87 15.73 12.21 -4.54
C ALA A 87 14.78 12.77 -5.61
N TRP A 88 13.80 11.99 -6.09
CA TRP A 88 12.88 12.47 -7.11
C TRP A 88 11.91 13.52 -6.57
N PRO A 89 11.37 14.39 -7.46
CA PRO A 89 10.34 15.33 -7.06
C PRO A 89 9.11 14.62 -6.47
N THR A 90 8.48 15.22 -5.46
CA THR A 90 7.28 14.71 -4.79
C THR A 90 6.20 14.23 -5.76
N ALA A 91 5.97 14.95 -6.86
CA ALA A 91 4.96 14.57 -7.85
C ALA A 91 5.30 13.24 -8.57
N VAL A 92 6.58 12.95 -8.79
CA VAL A 92 7.05 11.71 -9.45
C VAL A 92 6.89 10.53 -8.50
N ASN A 93 7.35 10.67 -7.25
CA ASN A 93 7.16 9.62 -6.23
C ASN A 93 5.67 9.35 -5.99
N LEU A 94 4.89 10.41 -5.79
CA LEU A 94 3.45 10.27 -5.52
C LEU A 94 2.71 9.60 -6.69
N ALA A 95 3.07 9.92 -7.95
CA ALA A 95 2.47 9.25 -9.10
C ALA A 95 2.84 7.76 -9.15
N ALA A 96 4.10 7.42 -8.88
CA ALA A 96 4.54 6.03 -8.81
C ALA A 96 3.83 5.26 -7.70
N ASP A 97 3.79 5.79 -6.48
CA ASP A 97 3.06 5.23 -5.34
C ASP A 97 1.58 5.03 -5.66
N ALA A 98 0.94 6.06 -6.22
CA ALA A 98 -0.49 6.01 -6.54
C ALA A 98 -0.82 4.91 -7.54
N VAL A 99 0.02 4.69 -8.55
CA VAL A 99 -0.18 3.60 -9.53
C VAL A 99 -0.12 2.24 -8.85
N VAL A 100 0.93 1.97 -8.06
CA VAL A 100 1.09 0.67 -7.38
C VAL A 100 -0.04 0.43 -6.38
N LEU A 101 -0.33 1.42 -5.53
CA LEU A 101 -1.37 1.32 -4.51
C LEU A 101 -2.78 1.19 -5.11
N ALA A 102 -3.04 1.81 -6.27
CA ALA A 102 -4.30 1.65 -6.99
C ALA A 102 -4.48 0.22 -7.50
N PHE A 103 -3.44 -0.41 -8.03
CA PHE A 103 -3.50 -1.83 -8.44
C PHE A 103 -3.67 -2.77 -7.25
N PHE A 104 -2.99 -2.52 -6.12
CA PHE A 104 -3.21 -3.26 -4.88
C PHE A 104 -4.67 -3.18 -4.42
N ALA A 105 -5.21 -1.96 -4.32
CA ALA A 105 -6.59 -1.75 -3.91
C ALA A 105 -7.59 -2.39 -4.89
N GLY A 106 -7.36 -2.27 -6.20
CA GLY A 106 -8.19 -2.88 -7.24
C GLY A 106 -8.19 -4.41 -7.20
N ALA A 107 -7.03 -5.01 -6.95
CA ALA A 107 -6.89 -6.46 -6.79
C ALA A 107 -7.65 -6.95 -5.54
N ILE A 108 -7.46 -6.29 -4.38
CA ILE A 108 -8.19 -6.60 -3.14
C ILE A 108 -9.70 -6.51 -3.37
N ALA A 109 -10.16 -5.43 -4.02
CA ALA A 109 -11.58 -5.24 -4.30
C ALA A 109 -12.14 -6.34 -5.22
N THR A 110 -11.40 -6.72 -6.27
CA THR A 110 -11.77 -7.83 -7.17
C THR A 110 -11.84 -9.15 -6.42
N TYR A 111 -10.87 -9.44 -5.54
CA TYR A 111 -10.89 -10.66 -4.74
C TYR A 111 -12.03 -10.67 -3.74
N ALA A 112 -12.29 -9.56 -3.05
CA ALA A 112 -13.42 -9.44 -2.15
C ALA A 112 -14.74 -9.64 -2.91
N TRP A 113 -14.85 -9.09 -4.13
CA TRP A 113 -16.02 -9.27 -4.98
C TRP A 113 -16.26 -10.72 -5.38
N HIS A 114 -15.23 -11.44 -5.83
CA HIS A 114 -15.31 -12.89 -6.08
C HIS A 114 -15.59 -13.69 -4.81
N GLY A 115 -15.09 -13.23 -3.65
CA GLY A 115 -15.41 -13.79 -2.34
C GLY A 115 -16.90 -13.66 -1.99
N TYR A 116 -17.51 -12.53 -2.35
CA TYR A 116 -18.92 -12.23 -2.11
C TYR A 116 -19.82 -13.01 -3.05
N ARG A 117 -19.51 -13.00 -4.36
CA ARG A 117 -20.28 -13.71 -5.38
C ARG A 117 -20.10 -15.22 -5.34
N ARG A 118 -18.96 -15.69 -4.85
CA ARG A 118 -18.56 -17.11 -4.87
C ARG A 118 -18.67 -17.71 -6.28
N ASP A 119 -18.36 -16.92 -7.29
CA ASP A 119 -18.60 -17.23 -8.70
C ASP A 119 -17.42 -17.93 -9.38
N THR A 120 -16.25 -17.92 -8.75
CA THR A 120 -15.07 -18.64 -9.24
C THR A 120 -14.15 -19.06 -8.10
N THR A 121 -13.39 -20.13 -8.33
CA THR A 121 -12.25 -20.53 -7.50
C THR A 121 -10.91 -20.28 -8.20
N ASN A 122 -10.93 -19.87 -9.47
CA ASN A 122 -9.79 -19.42 -10.25
C ASN A 122 -10.28 -18.51 -11.40
N GLN A 123 -10.13 -17.20 -11.23
CA GLN A 123 -10.53 -16.15 -12.18
C GLN A 123 -9.81 -16.22 -13.53
N PHE A 124 -8.72 -16.98 -13.62
CA PHE A 124 -7.93 -17.16 -14.83
C PHE A 124 -8.11 -18.55 -15.45
N HIS A 125 -9.03 -19.36 -14.93
CA HIS A 125 -9.33 -20.66 -15.51
C HIS A 125 -10.11 -20.52 -16.82
N GLY A 126 -9.68 -21.23 -17.86
CA GLY A 126 -10.31 -21.20 -19.18
C GLY A 126 -9.79 -20.08 -20.08
N ASP A 127 -10.64 -19.62 -21.00
CA ASP A 127 -10.27 -18.58 -21.96
C ASP A 127 -10.28 -17.19 -21.31
N ILE A 128 -9.10 -16.58 -21.25
CA ILE A 128 -8.93 -15.22 -20.75
C ILE A 128 -9.26 -14.23 -21.87
N ASP A 129 -10.30 -13.42 -21.67
CA ASP A 129 -10.70 -12.38 -22.61
C ASP A 129 -9.66 -11.25 -22.75
N LEU A 130 -9.82 -10.42 -23.78
CA LEU A 130 -8.88 -9.33 -24.07
C LEU A 130 -8.81 -8.30 -22.93
N SER A 131 -9.94 -8.01 -22.27
CA SER A 131 -9.98 -7.01 -21.20
C SER A 131 -9.15 -7.45 -20.00
N MET A 132 -9.27 -8.72 -19.59
CA MET A 132 -8.49 -9.32 -18.51
C MET A 132 -6.99 -9.42 -18.88
N ARG A 133 -6.66 -9.72 -20.14
CA ARG A 133 -5.26 -9.69 -20.60
C ARG A 133 -4.65 -8.30 -20.50
N LEU A 134 -5.38 -7.28 -20.96
CA LEU A 134 -4.91 -5.89 -20.91
C LEU A 134 -4.80 -5.38 -19.47
N SER A 135 -5.73 -5.75 -18.58
CA SER A 135 -5.63 -5.39 -17.16
C SER A 135 -4.41 -6.03 -16.51
N MET A 136 -4.10 -7.29 -16.81
CA MET A 136 -2.90 -7.95 -16.29
C MET A 136 -1.62 -7.31 -16.82
N LEU A 137 -1.56 -6.94 -18.10
CA LEU A 137 -0.41 -6.21 -18.66
C LEU A 137 -0.24 -4.85 -18.00
N ALA A 138 -1.33 -4.12 -17.81
CA ALA A 138 -1.31 -2.82 -17.13
C ALA A 138 -0.86 -2.95 -15.67
N LEU A 139 -1.34 -3.97 -14.95
CA LEU A 139 -0.92 -4.27 -13.58
C LEU A 139 0.57 -4.58 -13.52
N ILE A 140 1.07 -5.48 -14.36
CA ILE A 140 2.49 -5.85 -14.41
C ILE A 140 3.36 -4.62 -14.70
N ALA A 141 3.00 -3.83 -15.72
CA ALA A 141 3.76 -2.65 -16.08
C ALA A 141 3.70 -1.57 -14.99
N GLY A 142 2.53 -1.38 -14.37
CA GLY A 142 2.30 -0.39 -13.32
C GLY A 142 3.05 -0.72 -12.03
N GLU A 143 2.97 -1.96 -11.55
CA GLU A 143 3.63 -2.37 -10.31
C GLU A 143 5.16 -2.39 -10.45
N ILE A 144 5.68 -3.02 -11.51
CA ILE A 144 7.13 -3.07 -11.76
C ILE A 144 7.65 -1.66 -12.06
N GLY A 145 6.99 -0.93 -12.96
CA GLY A 145 7.41 0.40 -13.38
C GLY A 145 7.35 1.41 -12.23
N GLY A 146 6.25 1.43 -11.47
CA GLY A 146 6.10 2.29 -10.30
C GLY A 146 7.18 2.04 -9.26
N PHE A 147 7.43 0.78 -8.92
CA PHE A 147 8.50 0.46 -7.97
C PHE A 147 9.90 0.83 -8.49
N LEU A 148 10.19 0.62 -9.79
CA LEU A 148 11.48 1.01 -10.38
C LEU A 148 11.74 2.52 -10.28
N VAL A 149 10.69 3.36 -10.41
CA VAL A 149 10.82 4.81 -10.21
C VAL A 149 11.26 5.13 -8.77
N LEU A 150 10.57 4.55 -7.78
CA LEU A 150 10.90 4.77 -6.37
C LEU A 150 12.29 4.24 -6.01
N PHE A 151 12.62 3.03 -6.49
CA PHE A 151 13.90 2.39 -6.24
C PHE A 151 15.07 3.19 -6.82
N THR A 152 14.94 3.66 -8.07
CA THR A 152 15.97 4.51 -8.68
C THR A 152 16.07 5.88 -8.01
N GLY A 153 14.96 6.41 -7.50
CA GLY A 153 14.95 7.65 -6.73
C GLY A 153 15.68 7.53 -5.41
N PHE A 154 15.45 6.44 -4.70
CA PHE A 154 16.21 6.07 -3.51
C PHE A 154 17.71 5.92 -3.82
N LEU A 155 18.06 5.19 -4.89
CA LEU A 155 19.47 5.03 -5.26
C LEU A 155 20.13 6.39 -5.52
N ALA A 156 19.48 7.29 -6.24
CA ALA A 156 19.99 8.63 -6.52
C ALA A 156 20.05 9.55 -5.29
N GLY A 157 19.24 9.29 -4.26
CA GLY A 157 19.23 10.09 -3.03
C GLY A 157 20.21 9.62 -1.97
N GLN A 158 20.57 8.34 -1.98
CA GLN A 158 21.33 7.72 -0.88
C GLN A 158 22.75 7.28 -1.27
N PHE A 159 23.09 7.17 -2.56
CA PHE A 159 24.39 6.72 -3.05
C PHE A 159 24.94 7.67 -4.13
#